data_AF-A0A2Z7D2H9-F1
#
_entry.id   AF-A0A2Z7D2H9-F1
#
_cell.length_a   1.000
_cell.length_b   1.000
_cell.length_c   1.000
_cell.angle_alpha   90.00
_cell.angle_beta   90.00
_cell.angle_gamma   90.00
#
_symmetry.space_group_name_H-M   'P 1'
#
loop_
_entity.id
_entity.type
_entity.pdbx_description
1 polymer ?
#
loop_
_entity_poly.entity_id
_entity_poly.type
_entity_poly.pdbx_seq_one_letter_code
_entity_poly.pdbx_strand_id
1 'polypeptide(L)'
;MFFGQPDPPAPCTCPLKQAWGSLDALIGRLRAAYEEHGGSQETNPFGNGSIRVYLREVKECQAKARGIAFKKKKKKKINHPIMNLRQTT
;
A
#
# COMPACT_ATOMS: atom_id res chain seq x y z
N MET A 1 3.88 14.28 39.98
CA MET A 1 3.40 12.90 40.21
C MET A 1 2.37 12.60 39.13
N PHE A 2 2.76 12.22 37.91
CA PHE A 2 3.35 10.96 37.44
C PHE A 2 2.34 9.78 37.48
N PHE A 3 2.20 8.89 36.49
CA PHE A 3 3.15 8.31 35.53
C PHE A 3 2.41 7.76 34.28
N GLY A 4 3.04 7.79 33.10
CA GLY A 4 2.81 6.77 32.06
C GLY A 4 1.93 7.13 30.86
N GLN A 5 2.36 8.04 29.99
CA GLN A 5 2.13 7.74 28.57
C GLN A 5 2.96 6.48 28.28
N PRO A 6 2.37 5.36 27.82
CA PRO A 6 3.16 4.20 27.47
C PRO A 6 4.16 4.64 26.41
N ASP A 7 5.43 4.55 26.76
CA ASP A 7 6.53 4.38 25.84
C ASP A 7 6.69 2.87 25.67
N PRO A 8 6.36 2.29 24.51
CA PRO A 8 6.00 2.92 23.24
C PRO A 8 4.50 3.28 23.12
N PRO A 9 4.12 4.24 22.25
CA PRO A 9 2.72 4.62 22.04
C PRO A 9 1.88 3.38 21.76
N ALA A 10 0.77 3.23 22.47
CA ALA A 10 -0.12 2.08 22.32
C ALA A 10 -0.33 1.80 20.83
N PRO A 11 -0.20 0.53 20.38
CA PRO A 11 -0.41 0.19 18.98
C PRO A 11 -1.77 0.73 18.58
N CYS A 12 -1.78 1.63 17.59
CA CYS A 12 -3.02 2.30 17.23
C CYS A 12 -4.10 1.24 16.94
N THR A 13 -5.34 1.52 17.34
CA THR A 13 -6.49 0.64 17.03
C THR A 13 -6.76 0.54 15.53
N CYS A 14 -6.00 1.26 14.69
CA CYS A 14 -5.89 0.91 13.29
C CYS A 14 -5.59 -0.58 13.20
N PRO A 15 -6.28 -1.37 12.36
CA PRO A 15 -5.99 -2.78 12.19
C PRO A 15 -4.55 -2.94 11.69
N LEU A 16 -3.60 -3.06 12.63
CA LEU A 16 -2.16 -3.16 12.42
C LEU A 16 -1.79 -4.38 11.56
N LYS A 17 -2.78 -5.26 11.32
CA LYS A 17 -2.69 -6.48 10.54
C LYS A 17 -3.06 -6.31 9.07
N GLN A 18 -3.69 -5.20 8.65
CA GLN A 18 -3.87 -4.95 7.22
C GLN A 18 -2.62 -4.28 6.69
N ALA A 19 -1.64 -5.12 6.33
CA ALA A 19 -0.46 -4.67 5.63
C ALA A 19 -0.89 -3.80 4.44
N TRP A 20 -0.28 -2.62 4.34
CA TRP A 20 -0.40 -1.77 3.16
C TRP A 20 0.30 -2.56 2.06
N GLY A 21 -0.47 -3.26 1.22
CA GLY A 21 0.04 -4.12 0.16
C GLY A 21 0.90 -3.35 -0.85
N SER A 22 0.51 -3.32 -2.12
CA SER A 22 1.06 -2.33 -3.03
C SER A 22 0.49 -0.93 -2.71
N LEU A 23 1.24 0.12 -3.06
CA LEU A 23 0.72 1.50 -3.01
C LEU A 23 -0.55 1.63 -3.86
N ASP A 24 -0.58 0.93 -5.00
CA ASP A 24 -1.72 0.89 -5.91
C ASP A 24 -2.95 0.21 -5.32
N ALA A 25 -2.77 -0.89 -4.59
CA ALA A 25 -3.87 -1.55 -3.89
C ALA A 25 -4.48 -0.64 -2.82
N LEU A 26 -3.65 0.14 -2.12
CA LEU A 26 -4.16 1.15 -1.18
C LEU A 26 -4.96 2.23 -1.92
N ILE A 27 -4.41 2.81 -2.99
CA ILE A 27 -5.10 3.85 -3.77
C ILE A 27 -6.43 3.34 -4.32
N GLY A 28 -6.47 2.09 -4.82
CA GLY A 28 -7.69 1.45 -5.29
C GLY A 28 -8.76 1.34 -4.19
N ARG A 29 -8.37 0.93 -2.98
CA ARG A 29 -9.30 0.90 -1.83
C ARG A 29 -9.81 2.28 -1.43
N LEU A 30 -8.95 3.30 -1.45
CA LEU A 30 -9.36 4.68 -1.14
C LEU A 30 -10.31 5.24 -2.20
N ARG A 31 -10.09 4.93 -3.48
CA ARG A 31 -11.03 5.31 -4.56
C ARG A 31 -12.39 4.67 -4.36
N ALA A 32 -12.43 3.35 -4.15
CA ALA A 32 -13.65 2.61 -3.92
C ALA A 32 -14.41 3.13 -2.68
N ALA A 33 -13.71 3.42 -1.59
CA ALA A 33 -14.31 4.02 -0.40
C ALA A 33 -14.92 5.40 -0.70
N TYR A 34 -14.22 6.25 -1.46
CA TYR A 34 -14.74 7.56 -1.85
C TYR A 34 -16.05 7.44 -2.65
N GLU A 35 -16.12 6.49 -3.57
CA GLU A 35 -17.31 6.22 -4.38
C GLU A 35 -18.46 5.66 -3.54
N GLU A 36 -18.18 4.74 -2.60
CA GLU A 36 -19.17 4.19 -1.66
C GLU A 36 -19.79 5.27 -0.76
N HIS A 37 -19.01 6.29 -0.41
CA HIS A 37 -19.47 7.45 0.37
C HIS A 37 -20.16 8.54 -0.46
N GLY A 38 -20.54 8.25 -1.71
CA GLY A 38 -21.30 9.17 -2.58
C GLY A 38 -20.42 10.11 -3.42
N GLY A 39 -19.12 9.88 -3.48
CA GLY A 39 -18.21 10.63 -4.34
C GLY A 39 -18.27 10.19 -5.81
N SER A 40 -18.20 11.12 -6.75
CA SER A 40 -18.08 10.80 -8.17
C SER A 40 -16.65 10.43 -8.56
N GLN A 41 -16.50 9.46 -9.46
CA GLN A 41 -15.21 9.02 -10.00
C GLN A 41 -14.39 10.18 -10.62
N GLU A 42 -15.05 11.15 -11.26
CA GLU A 42 -14.36 12.31 -11.87
C GLU A 42 -13.80 13.27 -10.82
N THR A 43 -14.51 13.45 -9.71
CA THR A 43 -14.08 14.32 -8.60
C THR A 43 -13.17 13.62 -7.61
N ASN A 44 -12.81 12.36 -7.88
CA ASN A 44 -12.12 11.52 -6.91
C ASN A 44 -10.69 12.02 -6.68
N PRO A 45 -10.37 12.53 -5.47
CA PRO A 45 -9.04 13.08 -5.20
C PRO A 45 -7.96 12.00 -5.26
N PHE A 46 -8.28 10.76 -4.91
CA PHE A 46 -7.40 9.59 -5.02
C PHE A 46 -7.14 9.16 -6.47
N GLY A 47 -7.89 9.75 -7.41
CA GLY A 47 -7.62 9.78 -8.85
C GLY A 47 -6.29 10.44 -9.22
N ASN A 48 -5.91 11.48 -8.45
CA ASN A 48 -4.83 12.40 -8.80
C ASN A 48 -3.43 11.82 -8.52
N GLY A 49 -2.48 12.07 -9.44
CA GLY A 49 -1.10 11.63 -9.31
C GLY A 49 -0.35 12.22 -8.11
N SER A 50 -0.71 13.42 -7.67
CA SER A 50 -0.13 14.09 -6.48
C SER A 50 -0.30 13.25 -5.21
N ILE A 51 -1.47 12.63 -5.02
CA ILE A 51 -1.74 11.77 -3.87
C ILE A 51 -0.84 10.52 -3.89
N ARG A 52 -0.58 9.95 -5.08
CA ARG A 52 0.33 8.80 -5.21
C ARG A 52 1.76 9.17 -4.81
N VAL A 53 2.22 10.39 -5.12
CA VAL A 53 3.54 10.88 -4.69
C VAL A 53 3.58 11.04 -3.18
N TYR A 54 2.59 11.73 -2.61
CA TYR A 54 2.49 11.93 -1.16
C TYR A 54 2.46 10.61 -0.38
N LEU A 55 1.60 9.65 -0.78
CA LEU A 55 1.52 8.35 -0.10
C LEU A 55 2.80 7.52 -0.23
N ARG A 56 3.58 7.70 -1.30
CA ARG A 56 4.92 7.09 -1.43
C ARG A 56 5.89 7.66 -0.40
N GLU A 57 5.91 8.98 -0.24
CA GLU A 57 6.76 9.66 0.73
C GLU A 57 6.41 9.25 2.16
N VAL A 58 5.12 9.23 2.51
CA VAL A 58 4.66 8.74 3.82
C VAL A 58 5.14 7.30 4.09
N LYS A 59 5.04 6.41 3.09
CA LYS A 59 5.51 5.02 3.22
C LYS A 59 7.03 4.96 3.45
N GLU A 60 7.79 5.83 2.79
CA GLU A 60 9.24 5.92 2.98
C GLU A 60 9.60 6.45 4.38
N CYS A 61 8.94 7.51 4.84
CA CYS A 61 9.10 8.05 6.19
C CYS A 61 8.78 7.00 7.25
N GLN A 62 7.69 6.24 7.09
CA GLN A 62 7.35 5.15 8.00
C GLN A 62 8.40 4.02 8.00
N ALA A 63 8.96 3.68 6.84
CA ALA A 63 10.01 2.67 6.75
C ALA A 63 11.29 3.12 7.48
N LYS A 64 11.68 4.39 7.29
CA LYS A 64 12.80 5.03 8.01
C LYS A 64 12.57 5.03 9.51
N ALA A 65 11.39 5.46 9.97
CA ALA A 65 11.02 5.52 11.39
C ALA A 65 10.98 4.14 12.07
N ARG A 66 10.59 3.09 11.33
CA ARG A 66 10.59 1.71 11.84
C ARG A 66 11.96 1.02 11.78
N GLY A 67 12.99 1.68 11.25
CA GLY A 67 14.33 1.11 11.08
C GLY A 67 14.39 -0.05 10.07
N ILE A 68 13.33 -0.24 9.27
CA ILE A 68 13.27 -1.32 8.28
C ILE A 68 13.99 -0.82 7.04
N ALA A 69 15.24 -1.22 6.87
CA ALA A 69 15.95 -1.02 5.60
C ALA A 69 15.11 -1.62 4.47
N PHE A 70 14.58 -0.77 3.59
CA PHE A 70 13.75 -1.17 2.45
C PHE A 70 14.61 -1.97 1.45
N LYS A 71 14.82 -3.28 1.71
CA LYS A 71 15.36 -4.19 0.70
C LYS A 71 14.28 -4.41 -0.35
N LYS A 72 14.31 -3.58 -1.40
CA LYS A 72 13.49 -3.75 -2.60
C LYS A 72 13.76 -5.16 -3.16
N LYS A 73 12.88 -6.13 -2.87
CA LYS A 73 12.92 -7.46 -3.49
C LYS A 73 12.77 -7.23 -5.00
N LYS A 74 13.87 -7.31 -5.74
CA LYS A 74 13.85 -7.37 -7.21
C LYS A 74 12.96 -8.57 -7.58
N LYS A 75 11.81 -8.31 -8.20
CA LYS A 75 10.96 -9.35 -8.78
C LYS A 75 11.83 -10.11 -9.78
N LYS A 76 12.22 -11.35 -9.46
CA LYS A 76 12.87 -12.23 -10.44
C LYS A 76 11.89 -12.34 -11.60
N LYS A 77 12.29 -11.90 -12.79
CA LYS A 77 11.56 -12.21 -14.02
C LYS A 77 11.63 -13.74 -14.14
N ILE A 78 10.57 -14.43 -13.75
CA ILE A 78 10.39 -15.82 -14.15
C ILE A 78 10.09 -15.72 -15.64
N ASN A 79 11.12 -15.92 -16.46
CA ASN A 79 10.92 -16.30 -17.85
C ASN A 79 10.15 -17.61 -17.79
N HIS A 80 8.83 -17.56 -17.91
CA HIS A 80 8.06 -18.76 -18.22
C HIS A 80 8.47 -19.15 -19.65
N PRO A 81 9.15 -20.29 -19.87
CA PRO A 81 9.25 -20.81 -21.22
C PRO A 81 7.83 -21.10 -21.68
N ILE A 82 7.39 -20.43 -22.74
CA ILE A 82 6.16 -20.74 -23.45
C ILE A 82 6.29 -22.19 -23.93
N MET A 83 5.69 -23.14 -23.22
CA MET A 83 5.47 -24.47 -23.79
C MET A 83 4.33 -24.33 -24.79
N ASN A 84 4.69 -24.26 -26.07
CA ASN A 84 3.74 -24.41 -27.17
C ASN A 84 3.07 -25.78 -27.03
N LEU A 85 1.81 -25.76 -26.60
CA LEU A 85 0.93 -26.92 -26.60
C LEU A 85 0.60 -27.25 -28.05
N ARG A 86 1.41 -28.13 -28.65
CA ARG A 86 1.00 -28.91 -29.81
C ARG A 86 -0.18 -29.76 -29.37
N GLN A 87 -1.35 -29.54 -29.96
CA GLN A 87 -2.43 -30.53 -29.96
C GLN A 87 -2.79 -30.83 -31.41
N THR A 88 -2.37 -32.03 -31.79
CA THR A 88 -2.87 -32.83 -32.89
C THR A 88 -4.29 -33.28 -32.59
N THR A 89 -5.21 -33.11 -33.55
CA THR A 89 -6.25 -34.07 -33.93
C THR A 89 -6.71 -33.68 -35.33
#